data_AF-A0A419XAV5-F1
#
_entry.id   AF-A0A419XAV5-F1
#
_cell.length_a   1.000
_cell.length_b   1.000
_cell.length_c   1.000
_cell.angle_alpha   90.00
_cell.angle_beta   90.00
_cell.angle_gamma   90.00
#
_symmetry.space_group_name_H-M   'P 1'
#
loop_
_entity.id
_entity.type
_entity.pdbx_description
1 polymer ?
#
loop_
_entity_poly.entity_id
_entity_poly.type
_entity_poly.pdbx_seq_one_letter_code
_entity_poly.pdbx_strand_id
1 'polypeptide(L)'
;MDVIKVMLQIKSINGDQVECFLSDEDEKIHLIYNSTNGKIEIDEESNLAATICKLKFQFEKVMRSAIKGNLEPNQTINCVFIEDFRFLEEADFNTYIRVDRRTDELQITTCKTETKDIHKIYADGSHSTEFNQSAYGGFTEDPDGTQQIYSRMIEGGSSNMMELLAVLDGLQRLQSVEKIQINTDSRFVIRGLVQWVHFWQHNNWQTAFGRDVQFSEYWQEVNELCKGKFMEFNWIKGHSGNEKQDFCHRLAHELVNVNKKA
;
A
#
# COMPACT_ATOMS: atom_id res chain seq x y z
N MET A 1 -5.15 7.37 17.02
CA MET A 1 -6.13 7.21 15.92
C MET A 1 -7.01 6.05 16.28
N ASP A 2 -8.32 6.23 16.25
CA ASP A 2 -9.26 5.18 16.63
C ASP A 2 -9.53 4.25 15.45
N VAL A 3 -9.63 2.96 15.76
CA VAL A 3 -9.81 1.90 14.76
C VAL A 3 -11.16 1.27 14.97
N ILE A 4 -11.97 1.27 13.92
CA ILE A 4 -13.32 0.74 13.92
C ILE A 4 -13.35 -0.48 13.01
N LYS A 5 -13.78 -1.61 13.56
CA LYS A 5 -13.93 -2.86 12.84
C LYS A 5 -15.41 -3.18 12.72
N VAL A 6 -15.88 -3.33 11.50
CA VAL A 6 -17.29 -3.63 11.22
C VAL A 6 -17.36 -4.72 10.16
N MET A 7 -18.38 -5.56 10.28
CA MET A 7 -18.70 -6.57 9.28
C MET A 7 -19.81 -6.02 8.37
N LEU A 8 -19.54 -6.02 7.08
CA LEU A 8 -20.49 -5.65 6.03
C LEU A 8 -21.00 -6.92 5.35
N GLN A 9 -22.29 -7.18 5.48
CA GLN A 9 -22.98 -8.31 4.85
C GLN A 9 -23.87 -7.82 3.72
N ILE A 10 -23.59 -8.26 2.49
CA ILE A 10 -24.39 -7.89 1.32
C ILE A 10 -25.71 -8.68 1.33
N LYS A 11 -26.83 -7.98 1.39
CA LYS A 11 -28.16 -8.58 1.37
C LYS A 11 -28.65 -8.77 -0.06
N SER A 12 -28.62 -7.71 -0.86
CA SER A 12 -29.07 -7.75 -2.25
C SER A 12 -28.36 -6.69 -3.10
N ILE A 13 -28.33 -6.89 -4.41
CA ILE A 13 -27.76 -5.96 -5.39
C ILE A 13 -28.82 -5.77 -6.48
N ASN A 14 -29.37 -4.56 -6.58
CA ASN A 14 -30.43 -4.21 -7.50
C ASN A 14 -29.99 -3.02 -8.36
N GLY A 15 -29.42 -3.30 -9.53
CA GLY A 15 -28.86 -2.25 -10.38
C GLY A 15 -27.71 -1.53 -9.68
N ASP A 16 -27.88 -0.24 -9.41
CA ASP A 16 -26.89 0.59 -8.72
C ASP A 16 -27.06 0.62 -7.20
N GLN A 17 -28.12 0.02 -6.65
CA GLN A 17 -28.38 -0.05 -5.23
C GLN A 17 -27.84 -1.35 -4.63
N VAL A 18 -26.98 -1.22 -3.62
CA VAL A 18 -26.48 -2.32 -2.82
C VAL A 18 -27.09 -2.22 -1.43
N GLU A 19 -27.95 -3.18 -1.11
CA GLU A 19 -28.56 -3.31 0.19
C GLU A 19 -27.66 -4.19 1.07
N CYS A 20 -27.34 -3.71 2.27
CA CYS A 20 -26.44 -4.43 3.17
C CYS A 20 -26.78 -4.21 4.64
N PHE A 21 -26.28 -5.14 5.45
CA PHE A 21 -26.24 -4.98 6.90
C PHE A 21 -24.83 -4.67 7.31
N LEU A 22 -24.68 -3.76 8.26
CA LEU A 22 -23.43 -3.48 8.89
C LEU A 22 -23.54 -3.81 10.38
N SER A 23 -22.56 -4.49 10.94
CA SER A 23 -22.54 -4.82 12.37
C SER A 23 -21.16 -4.65 12.98
N ASP A 24 -21.11 -4.12 14.20
CA ASP A 24 -19.97 -4.22 15.10
C ASP A 24 -20.29 -5.20 16.25
N GLU A 25 -19.64 -5.05 17.40
CA GLU A 25 -19.86 -5.91 18.58
C GLU A 25 -21.18 -5.61 19.30
N ASP A 26 -21.74 -4.40 19.13
CA ASP A 26 -22.87 -3.89 19.91
C ASP A 26 -24.14 -3.65 19.07
N GLU A 27 -23.97 -3.18 17.83
CA GLU A 27 -25.03 -2.69 16.96
C GLU A 27 -25.04 -3.44 15.61
N LYS A 28 -26.24 -3.56 15.04
CA LYS A 28 -26.44 -4.01 13.65
C LYS A 28 -27.43 -3.08 12.97
N ILE A 29 -26.98 -2.42 11.92
CA ILE A 29 -27.80 -1.48 11.14
C ILE A 29 -28.03 -2.02 9.73
N HIS A 30 -29.15 -1.61 9.16
CA HIS A 30 -29.46 -1.81 7.75
C HIS A 30 -29.18 -0.52 6.97
N LEU A 31 -28.61 -0.65 5.78
CA LEU A 31 -28.35 0.49 4.91
C LEU A 31 -28.44 0.13 3.43
N ILE A 32 -28.71 1.15 2.62
CA ILE A 32 -28.70 1.08 1.15
C ILE A 32 -27.63 2.03 0.63
N TYR A 33 -26.70 1.48 -0.15
CA TYR A 33 -25.64 2.24 -0.82
C TYR A 33 -25.93 2.37 -2.31
N ASN A 34 -25.97 3.59 -2.84
CA ASN A 34 -26.05 3.83 -4.28
C ASN A 34 -24.64 3.98 -4.88
N SER A 35 -24.27 3.03 -5.73
CA SER A 35 -22.94 2.96 -6.35
C SER A 35 -22.66 4.04 -7.40
N THR A 36 -23.70 4.67 -7.95
CA THR A 36 -23.58 5.74 -8.95
C THR A 36 -23.18 7.07 -8.32
N ASN A 37 -23.79 7.43 -7.19
CA ASN A 37 -23.64 8.75 -6.57
C ASN A 37 -23.04 8.73 -5.16
N GLY A 38 -22.75 7.53 -4.61
CA GLY A 38 -22.18 7.36 -3.27
C GLY A 38 -23.15 7.69 -2.13
N LYS A 39 -24.46 7.80 -2.39
CA LYS A 39 -25.46 8.05 -1.35
C LYS A 39 -25.60 6.82 -0.45
N ILE A 40 -25.66 7.07 0.85
CA ILE A 40 -25.93 6.05 1.88
C ILE A 40 -27.27 6.44 2.52
N GLU A 41 -28.21 5.52 2.54
CA GLU A 41 -29.51 5.64 3.22
C GLU A 41 -29.51 4.65 4.39
N ILE A 42 -29.79 5.15 5.60
CA ILE A 42 -29.82 4.38 6.85
C ILE A 42 -31.15 4.69 7.51
N ASP A 43 -31.91 3.67 7.88
CA ASP A 43 -33.27 3.83 8.41
C ASP A 43 -33.31 4.10 9.93
N GLU A 44 -32.22 3.78 10.65
CA GLU A 44 -32.13 3.83 12.10
C GLU A 44 -31.04 4.80 12.59
N GLU A 45 -31.33 5.59 13.61
CA GLU A 45 -30.33 6.41 14.30
C GLU A 45 -29.59 5.55 15.34
N SER A 46 -28.27 5.43 15.19
CA SER A 46 -27.41 4.65 16.08
C SER A 46 -25.97 5.22 16.10
N ASN A 47 -25.13 4.75 17.02
CA ASN A 47 -23.73 5.19 17.06
C ASN A 47 -22.96 4.69 15.84
N LEU A 48 -23.20 3.45 15.41
CA LEU A 48 -22.64 2.88 14.20
C LEU A 48 -23.09 3.66 12.95
N ALA A 49 -24.36 4.05 12.87
CA ALA A 49 -24.87 4.86 11.78
C ALA A 49 -24.15 6.22 11.68
N ALA A 50 -23.99 6.92 12.82
CA ALA A 50 -23.25 8.18 12.89
C ALA A 50 -21.77 8.01 12.48
N THR A 51 -21.15 6.91 12.94
CA THR A 51 -19.76 6.57 12.62
C THR A 51 -19.55 6.35 11.13
N ILE A 52 -20.45 5.63 10.46
CA ILE A 52 -20.35 5.38 9.02
C ILE A 52 -20.60 6.62 8.19
N CYS A 53 -21.52 7.49 8.62
CA CYS A 53 -21.69 8.81 8.02
C CYS A 53 -20.42 9.66 8.13
N LYS A 54 -19.74 9.64 9.30
CA LYS A 54 -18.44 10.31 9.51
C LYS A 54 -17.34 9.71 8.62
N LEU A 55 -17.31 8.38 8.47
CA LEU A 55 -16.28 7.65 7.73
C LEU A 55 -16.71 7.28 6.30
N LYS A 56 -17.68 8.01 5.75
CA LYS A 56 -18.31 7.77 4.45
C LYS A 56 -17.29 7.54 3.33
N PHE A 57 -16.22 8.32 3.30
CA PHE A 57 -15.18 8.19 2.28
C PHE A 57 -14.49 6.81 2.30
N GLN A 58 -14.21 6.27 3.49
CA GLN A 58 -13.60 4.94 3.63
C GLN A 58 -14.59 3.84 3.24
N PHE A 59 -15.85 3.99 3.68
CA PHE A 59 -16.92 3.10 3.28
C PHE A 59 -17.10 3.04 1.76
N GLU A 60 -17.15 4.20 1.09
CA GLU A 60 -17.22 4.27 -0.37
C GLU A 60 -16.04 3.57 -1.05
N LYS A 61 -14.82 3.71 -0.51
CA LYS A 61 -13.66 3.00 -1.06
C LYS A 61 -13.81 1.49 -0.98
N VAL A 62 -14.28 0.98 0.15
CA VAL A 62 -14.58 -0.45 0.32
C VAL A 62 -15.63 -0.88 -0.70
N MET A 63 -16.75 -0.17 -0.79
CA MET A 63 -17.83 -0.48 -1.73
C MET A 63 -17.37 -0.45 -3.19
N ARG A 64 -16.65 0.58 -3.62
CA ARG A 64 -16.10 0.67 -4.99
C ARG A 64 -15.14 -0.48 -5.28
N SER A 65 -14.28 -0.83 -4.33
CA SER A 65 -13.37 -1.96 -4.47
C SER A 65 -14.13 -3.29 -4.57
N ALA A 66 -15.18 -3.47 -3.78
CA ALA A 66 -15.99 -4.66 -3.77
C ALA A 66 -16.79 -4.83 -5.06
N ILE A 67 -17.44 -3.76 -5.53
CA ILE A 67 -18.18 -3.76 -6.80
C ILE A 67 -17.24 -4.07 -7.97
N LYS A 68 -16.05 -3.45 -8.02
CA LYS A 68 -15.02 -3.76 -9.03
C LYS A 68 -14.54 -5.22 -8.95
N GLY A 69 -14.60 -5.82 -7.76
CA GLY A 69 -14.25 -7.20 -7.48
C GLY A 69 -15.35 -8.22 -7.74
N ASN A 70 -16.43 -7.85 -8.46
CA ASN A 70 -17.62 -8.66 -8.68
C ASN A 70 -18.33 -9.01 -7.36
N LEU A 71 -18.85 -7.98 -6.69
CA LEU A 71 -19.63 -8.12 -5.46
C LEU A 71 -20.82 -9.08 -5.65
N GLU A 72 -21.01 -10.00 -4.71
CA GLU A 72 -22.08 -11.00 -4.74
C GLU A 72 -23.05 -10.85 -3.55
N PRO A 73 -24.34 -11.21 -3.71
CA PRO A 73 -25.25 -11.35 -2.58
C PRO A 73 -24.76 -12.38 -1.56
N ASN A 74 -25.06 -12.14 -0.28
CA ASN A 74 -24.59 -12.91 0.89
C ASN A 74 -23.07 -12.85 1.13
N GLN A 75 -22.32 -12.09 0.33
CA GLN A 75 -20.90 -11.88 0.57
C GLN A 75 -20.68 -11.08 1.86
N THR A 76 -19.65 -11.46 2.61
CA THR A 76 -19.21 -10.76 3.82
C THR A 76 -17.89 -10.05 3.56
N ILE A 77 -17.79 -8.82 4.06
CA ILE A 77 -16.61 -7.97 3.94
C ILE A 77 -16.25 -7.47 5.34
N ASN A 78 -15.04 -7.78 5.79
CA ASN A 78 -14.45 -7.29 7.01
C ASN A 78 -13.86 -5.91 6.75
N CYS A 79 -14.52 -4.87 7.26
CA CYS A 79 -14.09 -3.50 7.09
C CYS A 79 -13.27 -3.06 8.29
N VAL A 80 -12.13 -2.43 8.01
CA VAL A 80 -11.36 -1.67 8.99
C VAL A 80 -11.39 -0.21 8.56
N PHE A 81 -11.84 0.64 9.46
CA PHE A 81 -11.75 2.09 9.31
C PHE A 81 -10.84 2.68 10.37
N ILE A 82 -10.08 3.70 9.98
CA ILE A 82 -9.16 4.40 10.89
C ILE A 82 -9.55 5.87 10.87
N GLU A 83 -9.96 6.41 12.02
CA GLU A 83 -10.35 7.81 12.11
C GLU A 83 -9.18 8.74 11.77
N ASP A 84 -9.50 9.85 11.09
CA ASP A 84 -8.54 10.88 10.65
C ASP A 84 -7.39 10.37 9.77
N PHE A 85 -7.55 9.19 9.16
CA PHE A 85 -6.54 8.63 8.26
C PHE A 85 -6.42 9.45 6.96
N ARG A 86 -5.22 9.98 6.69
CA ARG A 86 -4.92 10.66 5.43
C ARG A 86 -4.69 9.64 4.32
N PHE A 87 -5.60 9.59 3.35
CA PHE A 87 -5.41 8.77 2.15
C PHE A 87 -4.60 9.51 1.08
N LEU A 88 -3.76 8.78 0.35
CA LEU A 88 -3.05 9.34 -0.79
C LEU A 88 -3.98 9.56 -1.99
N GLU A 89 -3.84 10.75 -2.56
CA GLU A 89 -4.45 11.15 -3.82
C GLU A 89 -3.45 11.02 -4.98
N GLU A 90 -3.94 11.04 -6.22
CA GLU A 90 -3.06 10.96 -7.39
C GLU A 90 -2.09 12.14 -7.49
N ALA A 91 -2.49 13.32 -7.01
CA ALA A 91 -1.64 14.50 -6.99
C ALA A 91 -0.45 14.37 -6.03
N ASP A 92 -0.56 13.55 -4.98
CA ASP A 92 0.51 13.35 -3.99
C ASP A 92 1.75 12.71 -4.61
N PHE A 93 1.59 11.87 -5.64
CA PHE A 93 2.70 11.24 -6.36
C PHE A 93 3.55 12.24 -7.17
N ASN A 94 3.14 13.51 -7.27
CA ASN A 94 3.94 14.59 -7.84
C ASN A 94 4.75 15.35 -6.77
N THR A 95 4.79 14.82 -5.54
CA THR A 95 5.47 15.40 -4.38
C THR A 95 6.21 14.32 -3.60
N TYR A 96 7.00 14.73 -2.62
CA TYR A 96 7.59 13.82 -1.64
C TYR A 96 6.54 13.50 -0.57
N ILE A 97 6.17 12.24 -0.47
CA ILE A 97 5.23 11.74 0.54
C ILE A 97 6.03 11.37 1.78
N ARG A 98 5.61 11.81 2.96
CA ARG A 98 6.30 11.58 4.22
C ARG A 98 5.42 10.78 5.17
N VAL A 99 6.00 9.78 5.80
CA VAL A 99 5.40 9.00 6.87
C VAL A 99 6.34 9.06 8.07
N ASP A 100 5.93 9.79 9.10
CA ASP A 100 6.67 9.88 10.34
C ASP A 100 6.05 8.94 11.38
N ARG A 101 6.83 7.97 11.84
CA ARG A 101 6.45 6.98 12.87
C ARG A 101 7.39 7.04 14.07
N ARG A 102 8.11 8.15 14.25
CA ARG A 102 9.01 8.37 15.39
C ARG A 102 8.26 8.73 16.67
N THR A 103 7.02 9.17 16.53
CA THR A 103 6.07 9.45 17.63
C THR A 103 4.96 8.41 17.66
N ASP A 104 4.21 8.37 18.76
CA ASP A 104 3.03 7.49 18.89
C ASP A 104 1.89 7.87 17.92
N GLU A 105 1.91 9.10 17.40
CA GLU A 105 0.98 9.56 16.37
C GLU A 105 1.57 9.36 14.97
N LEU A 106 0.83 8.66 14.10
CA LEU A 106 1.14 8.51 12.69
C LEU A 106 0.93 9.84 11.97
N GLN A 107 1.97 10.36 11.33
CA GLN A 107 1.87 11.58 10.52
C GLN A 107 2.17 11.26 9.06
N ILE A 108 1.16 11.43 8.19
CA ILE A 108 1.31 11.33 6.74
C ILE A 108 1.19 12.73 6.15
N THR A 109 2.22 13.21 5.47
CA THR A 109 2.25 14.56 4.87
C THR A 109 2.86 14.53 3.47
N THR A 110 2.78 15.66 2.75
CA THR A 110 3.46 15.83 1.47
C THR A 110 4.28 17.12 1.43
N CYS A 111 5.35 17.12 0.64
CA CYS A 111 6.21 18.28 0.46
C CYS A 111 6.71 18.38 -0.98
N LYS A 112 6.83 19.60 -1.51
CA LYS A 112 7.37 19.83 -2.87
C LYS A 112 8.89 19.71 -2.95
N THR A 113 9.58 19.77 -1.82
CA THR A 113 11.04 19.73 -1.75
C THR A 113 11.50 18.48 -1.01
N GLU A 114 12.55 17.87 -1.53
CA GLU A 114 13.23 16.73 -0.92
C GLU A 114 13.77 17.09 0.49
N THR A 115 13.82 16.10 1.38
CA THR A 115 14.53 16.22 2.65
C THR A 115 16.05 16.16 2.41
N LYS A 116 16.80 17.10 2.99
CA LYS A 116 18.27 17.10 2.92
C LYS A 116 18.88 16.13 3.91
N ASP A 117 20.12 15.71 3.64
CA ASP A 117 20.96 14.91 4.53
C ASP A 117 20.27 13.61 4.98
N ILE A 118 19.63 12.94 4.03
CA ILE A 118 18.85 11.70 4.23
C ILE A 118 19.48 10.54 3.45
N HIS A 119 19.45 9.34 4.03
CA HIS A 119 19.86 8.15 3.29
C HIS A 119 18.79 7.80 2.26
N LYS A 120 19.21 7.35 1.08
CA LYS A 120 18.31 7.06 -0.03
C LYS A 120 18.38 5.60 -0.39
N ILE A 121 17.24 5.04 -0.76
CA ILE A 121 17.11 3.73 -1.40
C ILE A 121 16.59 4.00 -2.80
N TYR A 122 17.23 3.41 -3.81
CA TYR A 122 16.70 3.28 -5.17
C TYR A 122 16.45 1.81 -5.43
N ALA A 123 15.26 1.49 -5.92
CA ALA A 123 14.79 0.11 -5.99
C ALA A 123 13.88 -0.12 -7.20
N ASP A 124 14.16 -1.20 -7.93
CA ASP A 124 13.33 -1.70 -9.03
C ASP A 124 13.27 -3.24 -9.04
N GLY A 125 12.22 -3.78 -9.64
CA GLY A 125 11.95 -5.20 -9.76
C GLY A 125 11.58 -5.60 -11.19
N SER A 126 11.92 -6.83 -11.58
CA SER A 126 11.61 -7.36 -12.90
C SER A 126 11.20 -8.82 -12.84
N HIS A 127 10.27 -9.21 -13.70
CA HIS A 127 9.82 -10.58 -13.88
C HIS A 127 9.68 -10.89 -15.37
N SER A 128 10.25 -12.02 -15.81
CA SER A 128 10.05 -12.56 -17.15
C SER A 128 9.17 -13.79 -17.09
N THR A 129 8.03 -13.71 -17.78
CA THR A 129 7.13 -14.85 -18.00
C THR A 129 7.73 -15.90 -18.92
N GLU A 130 8.59 -15.49 -19.86
CA GLU A 130 9.27 -16.39 -20.82
C GLU A 130 10.24 -17.33 -20.12
N PHE A 131 11.00 -16.81 -19.15
CA PHE A 131 12.01 -17.60 -18.43
C PHE A 131 11.54 -18.08 -17.05
N ASN A 132 10.34 -17.68 -16.62
CA ASN A 132 9.83 -17.86 -15.26
C ASN A 132 10.85 -17.42 -14.19
N GLN A 133 11.57 -16.33 -14.47
CA GLN A 133 12.63 -15.79 -13.63
C GLN A 133 12.28 -14.37 -13.20
N SER A 134 12.61 -14.06 -11.95
CA SER A 134 12.47 -12.73 -11.39
C SER A 134 13.79 -12.25 -10.82
N ALA A 135 13.98 -10.95 -10.80
CA ALA A 135 15.08 -10.34 -10.09
C ALA A 135 14.70 -8.96 -9.59
N TYR A 136 15.39 -8.50 -8.57
CA TYR A 136 15.38 -7.10 -8.19
C TYR A 136 16.79 -6.53 -8.19
N GLY A 137 16.86 -5.21 -8.34
CA GLY A 137 18.09 -4.44 -8.30
C GLY A 137 17.86 -3.12 -7.59
N GLY A 138 18.85 -2.68 -6.82
CA GLY A 138 18.79 -1.42 -6.12
C GLY A 138 20.15 -1.00 -5.57
N PHE A 139 20.17 0.16 -4.93
CA PHE A 139 21.31 0.60 -4.14
C PHE A 139 20.86 1.52 -3.01
N THR A 140 21.64 1.54 -1.94
CA THR A 140 21.55 2.56 -0.90
C THR A 140 22.54 3.68 -1.21
N GLU A 141 22.21 4.92 -0.86
CA GLU A 141 23.08 6.08 -0.98
C GLU A 141 23.07 6.86 0.33
N ASP A 142 24.24 7.04 0.94
CA ASP A 142 24.40 7.80 2.17
C ASP A 142 24.41 9.31 1.85
N PRO A 143 24.22 10.21 2.86
CA PRO A 143 24.22 11.65 2.63
C PRO A 143 25.48 12.23 1.97
N ASP A 144 26.61 11.53 2.07
CA ASP A 144 27.88 11.89 1.43
C ASP A 144 27.99 11.41 -0.03
N GLY A 145 27.00 10.67 -0.53
CA GLY A 145 26.95 10.10 -1.88
C GLY A 145 27.55 8.71 -2.01
N THR A 146 27.97 8.06 -0.91
CA THR A 146 28.49 6.69 -0.96
C THR A 146 27.38 5.72 -1.33
N GLN A 147 27.58 4.94 -2.40
CA GLN A 147 26.59 3.99 -2.90
C GLN A 147 26.94 2.55 -2.59
N GLN A 148 25.95 1.76 -2.15
CA GLN A 148 26.08 0.31 -1.99
C GLN A 148 25.01 -0.42 -2.81
N ILE A 149 25.45 -1.10 -3.86
CA ILE A 149 24.59 -1.80 -4.81
C ILE A 149 24.18 -3.18 -4.26
N TYR A 150 22.95 -3.57 -4.53
CA TYR A 150 22.42 -4.89 -4.22
C TYR A 150 21.47 -5.39 -5.29
N SER A 151 21.41 -6.72 -5.45
CA SER A 151 20.53 -7.37 -6.40
C SER A 151 20.38 -8.85 -6.07
N ARG A 152 19.26 -9.45 -6.48
CA ARG A 152 19.04 -10.89 -6.29
C ARG A 152 18.14 -11.44 -7.39
N MET A 153 18.44 -12.67 -7.84
CA MET A 153 17.54 -13.47 -8.66
C MET A 153 16.73 -14.43 -7.79
N ILE A 154 15.46 -14.61 -8.16
CA ILE A 154 14.50 -15.47 -7.49
C ILE A 154 13.71 -16.22 -8.56
N GLU A 155 13.49 -17.52 -8.37
CA GLU A 155 12.66 -18.33 -9.25
C GLU A 155 11.18 -18.04 -9.00
N GLY A 156 10.39 -17.87 -10.07
CA GLY A 156 8.97 -17.50 -9.97
C GLY A 156 8.75 -16.11 -9.38
N GLY A 157 7.54 -15.83 -8.90
CA GLY A 157 7.15 -14.52 -8.35
C GLY A 157 6.49 -13.59 -9.37
N SER A 158 6.54 -12.28 -9.11
CA SER A 158 5.96 -11.25 -9.97
C SER A 158 6.75 -9.94 -9.87
N SER A 159 6.50 -8.99 -10.78
CA SER A 159 7.11 -7.65 -10.72
C SER A 159 6.87 -6.96 -9.38
N ASN A 160 5.61 -6.93 -8.93
CA ASN A 160 5.22 -6.34 -7.65
C ASN A 160 5.95 -6.98 -6.45
N MET A 161 6.17 -8.29 -6.48
CA MET A 161 6.94 -8.98 -5.43
C MET A 161 8.40 -8.53 -5.46
N MET A 162 9.00 -8.42 -6.64
CA MET A 162 10.39 -7.97 -6.78
C MET A 162 10.58 -6.51 -6.36
N GLU A 163 9.64 -5.63 -6.73
CA GLU A 163 9.66 -4.23 -6.30
C GLU A 163 9.62 -4.11 -4.77
N LEU A 164 8.78 -4.91 -4.10
CA LEU A 164 8.70 -4.95 -2.63
C LEU A 164 10.00 -5.49 -2.00
N LEU A 165 10.54 -6.58 -2.55
CA LEU A 165 11.78 -7.18 -2.05
C LEU A 165 13.01 -6.28 -2.26
N ALA A 166 13.04 -5.49 -3.34
CA ALA A 166 14.07 -4.50 -3.60
C ALA A 166 14.11 -3.44 -2.50
N VAL A 167 12.94 -2.97 -2.06
CA VAL A 167 12.83 -2.02 -0.95
C VAL A 167 13.17 -2.69 0.39
N LEU A 168 12.77 -3.94 0.58
CA LEU A 168 13.11 -4.71 1.78
C LEU A 168 14.63 -4.86 1.97
N ASP A 169 15.39 -5.27 0.94
CA ASP A 169 16.85 -5.42 1.02
C ASP A 169 17.52 -4.07 1.34
N GLY A 170 17.08 -2.98 0.70
CA GLY A 170 17.55 -1.63 1.01
C GLY A 170 17.30 -1.22 2.47
N LEU A 171 16.12 -1.51 3.01
CA LEU A 171 15.79 -1.21 4.41
C LEU A 171 16.55 -2.09 5.40
N GLN A 172 16.80 -3.35 5.06
CA GLN A 172 17.63 -4.25 5.88
C GLN A 172 19.06 -3.73 6.01
N ARG A 173 19.62 -3.11 4.96
CA ARG A 173 20.94 -2.48 4.99
C ARG A 173 20.97 -1.20 5.81
N LEU A 174 19.85 -0.49 5.88
CA LEU A 174 19.70 0.78 6.59
C LEU A 174 18.96 0.62 7.93
N GLN A 175 19.02 -0.56 8.57
CA GLN A 175 18.30 -0.86 9.81
C GLN A 175 18.53 0.17 10.93
N SER A 176 19.75 0.68 11.07
CA SER A 176 20.12 1.67 12.09
C SER A 176 19.78 3.13 11.73
N VAL A 177 19.34 3.39 10.49
CA VAL A 177 19.11 4.76 10.00
C VAL A 177 17.69 5.22 10.31
N GLU A 178 17.53 6.39 10.91
CA GLU A 178 16.22 6.91 11.32
C GLU A 178 15.45 7.66 10.23
N LYS A 179 16.15 8.20 9.23
CA LYS A 179 15.57 8.99 8.13
C LYS A 179 15.98 8.38 6.80
N ILE A 180 15.00 7.88 6.06
CA ILE A 180 15.24 7.16 4.81
C ILE A 180 14.27 7.68 3.75
N GLN A 181 14.79 7.97 2.56
CA GLN A 181 14.00 8.24 1.36
C GLN A 181 13.99 7.02 0.44
N ILE A 182 12.82 6.54 0.07
CA ILE A 182 12.64 5.48 -0.91
C ILE A 182 12.29 6.11 -2.25
N ASN A 183 13.08 5.78 -3.27
CA ASN A 183 12.91 6.19 -4.66
C ASN A 183 12.56 4.95 -5.48
N THR A 184 11.38 4.93 -6.07
CA THR A 184 10.89 3.82 -6.90
C THR A 184 9.80 4.31 -7.84
N ASP A 185 9.60 3.62 -8.96
CA ASP A 185 8.45 3.81 -9.85
C ASP A 185 7.23 2.97 -9.45
N SER A 186 7.38 2.13 -8.42
CA SER A 186 6.29 1.30 -7.89
C SER A 186 5.31 2.10 -7.04
N ARG A 187 4.19 2.48 -7.63
CA ARG A 187 3.03 2.97 -6.88
C ARG A 187 2.44 1.90 -5.95
N PHE A 188 2.63 0.63 -6.28
CA PHE A 188 2.20 -0.50 -5.46
C PHE A 188 2.95 -0.50 -4.11
N VAL A 189 4.28 -0.38 -4.14
CA VAL A 189 5.09 -0.31 -2.92
C VAL A 189 4.75 0.94 -2.10
N ILE A 190 4.70 2.11 -2.73
CA ILE A 190 4.40 3.37 -2.01
C ILE A 190 3.01 3.33 -1.36
N ARG A 191 1.95 2.93 -2.10
CA ARG A 191 0.60 2.83 -1.50
C ARG A 191 0.54 1.77 -0.41
N GLY A 192 1.24 0.65 -0.58
CA GLY A 192 1.31 -0.39 0.43
C GLY A 192 1.90 0.13 1.74
N LEU A 193 3.06 0.76 1.69
CA LEU A 193 3.78 1.23 2.88
C LEU A 193 3.16 2.47 3.53
N VAL A 194 2.55 3.35 2.75
CA VAL A 194 1.96 4.58 3.28
C VAL A 194 0.52 4.37 3.75
N GLN A 195 -0.20 3.39 3.17
CA GLN A 195 -1.64 3.22 3.43
C GLN A 195 -1.99 1.81 3.85
N TRP A 196 -1.78 0.81 2.99
CA TRP A 196 -2.43 -0.49 3.18
C TRP A 196 -1.95 -1.24 4.41
N VAL A 197 -0.66 -1.17 4.75
CA VAL A 197 -0.09 -1.83 5.93
C VAL A 197 -0.81 -1.44 7.22
N HIS A 198 -1.28 -0.19 7.35
CA HIS A 198 -2.01 0.27 8.53
C HIS A 198 -3.35 -0.46 8.68
N PHE A 199 -4.09 -0.67 7.59
CA PHE A 199 -5.36 -1.39 7.61
C PHE A 199 -5.16 -2.90 7.77
N TRP A 200 -4.18 -3.47 7.05
CA TRP A 200 -3.88 -4.90 7.12
C TRP A 200 -3.45 -5.34 8.51
N GLN A 201 -2.65 -4.53 9.21
CA GLN A 201 -2.27 -4.81 10.60
C GLN A 201 -3.47 -4.96 11.53
N HIS A 202 -4.49 -4.12 11.37
CA HIS A 202 -5.71 -4.20 12.16
C HIS A 202 -6.67 -5.31 11.69
N ASN A 203 -6.45 -5.89 10.51
CA ASN A 203 -7.21 -6.99 9.96
C ASN A 203 -6.41 -8.30 9.89
N ASN A 204 -5.47 -8.53 10.82
CA ASN A 204 -4.67 -9.76 10.91
C ASN A 204 -3.94 -10.14 9.60
N TRP A 205 -3.49 -9.13 8.84
CA TRP A 205 -2.86 -9.30 7.53
C TRP A 205 -3.73 -10.01 6.49
N GLN A 206 -5.05 -9.85 6.62
CA GLN A 206 -6.03 -10.29 5.65
C GLN A 206 -6.61 -9.10 4.88
N THR A 207 -6.98 -9.36 3.64
CA THR A 207 -7.83 -8.48 2.83
C THR A 207 -9.21 -8.36 3.46
N ALA A 208 -9.98 -7.34 3.06
CA ALA A 208 -11.35 -7.17 3.52
C ALA A 208 -12.26 -8.38 3.21
N PHE A 209 -11.87 -9.22 2.24
CA PHE A 209 -12.60 -10.45 1.89
C PHE A 209 -12.12 -11.69 2.67
N GLY A 210 -11.34 -11.52 3.74
CA GLY A 210 -10.87 -12.62 4.59
C GLY A 210 -9.78 -13.51 3.99
N ARG A 211 -9.25 -13.16 2.81
CA ARG A 211 -8.08 -13.82 2.21
C ARG A 211 -6.80 -13.19 2.71
N ASP A 212 -5.75 -13.97 2.86
CA ASP A 212 -4.43 -13.45 3.21
C ASP A 212 -3.94 -12.41 2.20
N VAL A 213 -3.27 -11.39 2.69
CA VAL A 213 -2.64 -10.37 1.84
C VAL A 213 -1.52 -11.03 1.03
N GLN A 214 -1.48 -10.78 -0.27
CA GLN A 214 -0.35 -11.22 -1.09
C GLN A 214 0.95 -10.64 -0.56
N PHE A 215 1.94 -11.51 -0.36
CA PHE A 215 3.27 -11.15 0.17
C PHE A 215 3.22 -10.61 1.60
N SER A 216 2.23 -11.04 2.40
CA SER A 216 2.00 -10.55 3.76
C SER A 216 3.24 -10.59 4.65
N GLU A 217 4.09 -11.60 4.48
CA GLU A 217 5.34 -11.80 5.20
C GLU A 217 6.36 -10.68 4.91
N TYR A 218 6.52 -10.28 3.65
CA TYR A 218 7.42 -9.19 3.28
C TYR A 218 6.85 -7.83 3.69
N TRP A 219 5.53 -7.64 3.59
CA TRP A 219 4.90 -6.42 4.10
C TRP A 219 5.05 -6.27 5.61
N GLN A 220 4.93 -7.35 6.37
CA GLN A 220 5.17 -7.38 7.80
C GLN A 220 6.60 -6.96 8.13
N GLU A 221 7.58 -7.56 7.45
CA GLU A 221 8.99 -7.27 7.66
C GLU A 221 9.34 -5.82 7.29
N VAL A 222 8.91 -5.35 6.12
CA VAL A 222 9.12 -3.95 5.72
C VAL A 222 8.43 -2.99 6.69
N ASN A 223 7.21 -3.29 7.12
CA ASN A 223 6.53 -2.45 8.09
C ASN A 223 7.31 -2.37 9.41
N GLU A 224 7.86 -3.50 9.89
CA GLU A 224 8.67 -3.55 11.11
C GLU A 224 9.92 -2.68 10.97
N LEU A 225 10.63 -2.80 9.84
CA LEU A 225 11.81 -1.98 9.55
C LEU A 225 11.49 -0.48 9.47
N CYS A 226 10.25 -0.10 9.11
CA CYS A 226 9.81 1.29 9.07
C CYS A 226 9.34 1.85 10.43
N LYS A 227 9.20 1.03 11.48
CA LYS A 227 8.77 1.52 12.81
C LYS A 227 9.80 2.44 13.41
N GLY A 228 9.36 3.51 14.07
CA GLY A 228 10.27 4.46 14.72
C GLY A 228 11.11 5.30 13.75
N LYS A 229 10.74 5.35 12.46
CA LYS A 229 11.51 6.06 11.42
C LYS A 229 10.70 7.17 10.76
N PHE A 230 11.43 8.12 10.18
CA PHE A 230 10.91 9.06 9.19
C PHE A 230 11.17 8.50 7.80
N MET A 231 10.10 8.19 7.08
CA MET A 231 10.15 7.66 5.74
C MET A 231 9.70 8.74 4.76
N GLU A 232 10.54 9.08 3.79
CA GLU A 232 10.15 9.90 2.65
C GLU A 232 10.03 9.01 1.41
N PHE A 233 9.03 9.22 0.57
CA PHE A 233 8.80 8.46 -0.64
C PHE A 233 8.77 9.42 -1.82
N ASN A 234 9.56 9.09 -2.83
CA ASN A 234 9.61 9.80 -4.09
C ASN A 234 9.22 8.82 -5.20
N TRP A 235 8.06 9.07 -5.81
CA TRP A 235 7.65 8.30 -6.98
C TRP A 235 8.37 8.82 -8.21
N ILE A 236 9.22 7.97 -8.79
CA ILE A 236 9.91 8.29 -10.04
C ILE A 236 9.07 7.75 -11.17
N LYS A 237 8.82 8.54 -12.21
CA LYS A 237 8.18 8.01 -13.41
C LYS A 237 9.15 7.04 -14.09
N GLY A 238 8.74 5.79 -14.28
CA GLY A 238 9.52 4.80 -15.04
C GLY A 238 9.87 5.30 -16.45
N HIS A 239 11.07 4.96 -16.93
CA HIS A 239 11.61 5.36 -18.24
C HIS A 239 11.60 6.88 -18.51
N SER A 240 11.72 7.70 -17.47
CA SER A 240 11.74 9.16 -17.59
C SER A 240 13.14 9.76 -17.85
N GLY A 241 14.16 8.92 -18.02
CA GLY A 241 15.57 9.35 -18.15
C GLY A 241 16.23 9.67 -16.81
N ASN A 242 15.71 9.12 -15.70
CA ASN A 242 16.36 9.20 -14.40
C ASN A 242 17.47 8.15 -14.33
N GLU A 243 18.73 8.57 -14.37
CA GLU A 243 19.88 7.67 -14.44
C GLU A 243 19.96 6.65 -13.30
N LYS A 244 19.53 7.02 -12.08
CA LYS A 244 19.55 6.15 -10.91
C LYS A 244 18.45 5.08 -10.98
N GLN A 245 17.25 5.47 -11.43
CA GLN A 245 16.18 4.50 -11.68
C GLN A 245 16.52 3.59 -12.86
N ASP A 246 17.02 4.15 -13.95
CA ASP A 246 17.42 3.39 -15.13
C ASP A 246 18.56 2.41 -14.81
N PHE A 247 19.46 2.76 -13.88
CA PHE A 247 20.46 1.84 -13.35
C PHE A 247 19.81 0.65 -12.62
N CYS A 248 18.88 0.89 -11.69
CA CYS A 248 18.18 -0.18 -10.96
C CYS A 248 17.37 -1.08 -11.91
N HIS A 249 16.70 -0.47 -12.89
CA HIS A 249 15.95 -1.15 -13.93
C HIS A 249 16.85 -2.09 -14.75
N ARG A 250 17.99 -1.59 -15.23
CA ARG A 250 18.96 -2.43 -15.96
C ARG A 250 19.47 -3.57 -15.08
N LEU A 251 19.79 -3.30 -13.81
CA LEU A 251 20.28 -4.31 -12.88
C LEU A 251 19.27 -5.45 -12.71
N ALA A 252 18.00 -5.13 -12.49
CA ALA A 252 16.94 -6.14 -12.38
C ALA A 252 16.70 -6.87 -13.71
N HIS A 253 16.57 -6.13 -14.81
CA HIS A 253 16.23 -6.69 -16.12
C HIS A 253 17.36 -7.55 -16.73
N GLU A 254 18.62 -7.15 -16.57
CA GLU A 254 19.76 -7.94 -17.06
C GLU A 254 19.88 -9.28 -16.35
N LEU A 255 19.63 -9.32 -15.03
CA LEU A 255 19.63 -10.56 -14.25
C LEU A 255 18.56 -11.55 -14.71
N VAL A 256 17.38 -11.08 -15.07
CA VAL A 256 16.29 -11.92 -15.60
C VAL A 256 16.59 -12.47 -17.00
N ASN A 257 17.46 -11.81 -17.77
CA ASN A 257 17.75 -12.17 -19.18
C ASN A 257 19.09 -12.89 -19.38
N VAL A 258 19.75 -13.35 -18.31
CA VAL A 258 21.10 -13.97 -18.40
C VAL A 258 21.14 -15.19 -19.33
N ASN A 259 20.01 -15.89 -19.52
CA ASN A 259 19.91 -17.03 -20.45
C ASN A 259 19.79 -16.66 -21.94
N LYS A 260 19.74 -15.37 -22.32
CA LYS A 260 19.79 -14.95 -23.74
C LYS A 260 21.18 -15.06 -24.38
N LYS A 261 22.24 -15.28 -23.59
CA LYS A 261 23.64 -15.25 -24.05
C LYS A 261 24.32 -16.62 -24.12
N ALA A 262 23.58 -17.72 -23.94
CA ALA A 262 24.09 -19.09 -24.04
C ALA A 262 23.59 -19.79 -25.31
#